data_AF-A0A161WQ78-F1
#
_entry.id   AF-A0A161WQ78-F1
#
_cell.length_a   1.000
_cell.length_b   1.000
_cell.length_c   1.000
_cell.angle_alpha   90.00
_cell.angle_beta   90.00
_cell.angle_gamma   90.00
#
_symmetry.space_group_name_H-M   'P 1'
#
loop_
_entity.id
_entity.type
_entity.pdbx_description
1 polymer ?
#
loop_
_entity_poly.entity_id
_entity_poly.type
_entity_poly.pdbx_seq_one_letter_code
_entity_poly.pdbx_strand_id
1 'polypeptide(L)'
;MVKWLEDNKPYDAIVCWLIGTHGFRRFNEAISEKNLVTPGDYRFAVQNRVYEKADELLRRDGVLQIVDRCETPNKDEIRDSFLESHRDQASVTSLLVTSLEYLEYDTNIENGAKMNVSTGNQITITDKIPNMSFISVISVKP
;
A
#
# COMPACT_ATOMS: atom_id res chain seq x y z
N MET A 1 18.43 -3.27 17.89
CA MET A 1 17.14 -3.15 17.18
C MET A 1 16.88 -4.34 16.27
N VAL A 2 17.72 -4.63 15.27
CA VAL A 2 17.56 -5.79 14.36
C VAL A 2 17.52 -7.13 15.13
N LYS A 3 18.46 -7.36 16.06
CA LYS A 3 18.45 -8.58 16.89
C LYS A 3 17.18 -8.75 17.74
N TRP A 4 16.64 -7.66 18.28
CA TRP A 4 15.40 -7.72 19.05
C TRP A 4 14.22 -8.14 18.17
N LEU A 5 14.13 -7.61 16.95
CA LEU A 5 13.15 -8.06 15.96
C LEU A 5 13.33 -9.55 15.65
N GLU A 6 14.58 -10.00 15.47
CA GLU A 6 14.85 -11.41 15.19
C GLU A 6 14.54 -12.35 16.36
N ASP A 7 14.75 -11.90 17.60
CA ASP A 7 14.55 -12.71 18.80
C ASP A 7 13.06 -12.78 19.22
N ASN A 8 12.20 -11.91 18.68
CA ASN A 8 10.78 -11.80 19.10
C ASN A 8 9.78 -12.21 18.01
N LYS A 9 10.24 -12.90 16.95
CA LYS A 9 9.34 -13.58 16.02
C LYS A 9 8.84 -14.90 16.63
N PRO A 10 7.61 -15.35 16.28
CA PRO A 10 6.71 -14.73 15.30
C PRO A 10 5.88 -13.57 15.87
N TYR A 11 5.51 -12.60 15.02
CA TYR A 11 4.78 -11.39 15.42
C TYR A 11 3.26 -11.53 15.35
N ASP A 12 2.55 -10.80 16.20
CA ASP A 12 1.09 -10.65 16.16
C ASP A 12 0.61 -9.84 14.95
N ALA A 13 1.34 -8.78 14.60
CA ALA A 13 0.93 -7.87 13.53
C ALA A 13 2.13 -7.23 12.83
N ILE A 14 1.98 -6.99 11.53
CA ILE A 14 2.90 -6.22 10.70
C ILE A 14 2.08 -5.17 9.96
N VAL A 15 2.53 -3.92 9.99
CA VAL A 15 1.88 -2.82 9.27
C VAL A 15 2.88 -2.21 8.30
N CYS A 16 2.49 -2.12 7.02
CA CYS A 16 3.25 -1.46 5.98
C CYS A 16 2.57 -0.16 5.57
N TRP A 17 3.21 0.97 5.91
CA TRP A 17 2.78 2.30 5.48
C TRP A 17 3.49 2.67 4.17
N LEU A 18 2.80 2.49 3.05
CA LEU A 18 3.34 2.80 1.71
C LEU A 18 2.51 3.87 1.00
N ILE A 19 2.24 4.96 1.72
CA ILE A 19 1.32 6.05 1.34
C ILE A 19 1.83 6.98 0.23
N GLY A 20 2.93 6.63 -0.45
CA GLY A 20 3.46 7.39 -1.57
C GLY A 20 4.90 7.02 -1.92
N THR A 21 5.24 7.20 -3.19
CA THR A 21 6.59 6.99 -3.72
C THR A 21 6.98 8.19 -4.56
N HIS A 22 8.14 8.77 -4.26
CA HIS A 22 8.68 9.88 -5.05
C HIS A 22 9.08 9.42 -6.46
N GLY A 23 8.80 10.21 -7.51
CA GLY A 23 9.15 9.87 -8.90
C GLY A 23 10.63 9.56 -9.14
N PHE A 24 11.53 10.31 -8.49
CA PHE A 24 12.97 10.05 -8.53
C PHE A 24 13.41 8.73 -7.87
N ARG A 25 12.52 7.99 -7.18
CA ARG A 25 12.88 6.71 -6.56
C ARG A 25 13.42 5.72 -7.58
N ARG A 26 12.94 5.78 -8.84
CA ARG A 26 13.43 4.96 -9.97
C ARG A 26 14.93 5.09 -10.27
N PHE A 27 15.58 6.16 -9.81
CA PHE A 27 17.03 6.37 -9.98
C PHE A 27 17.85 5.90 -8.79
N ASN A 28 17.22 5.30 -7.77
CA ASN A 28 17.94 4.79 -6.62
C ASN A 28 18.68 3.49 -6.97
N GLU A 29 19.98 3.45 -6.69
CA GLU A 29 20.86 2.31 -7.01
C GLU A 29 20.39 1.00 -6.34
N ALA A 30 19.71 1.06 -5.20
CA ALA A 30 19.22 -0.15 -4.53
C ALA A 30 18.08 -0.86 -5.29
N ILE A 31 17.53 -0.23 -6.33
CA ILE A 31 16.47 -0.80 -7.17
C ILE A 31 16.75 -0.75 -8.67
N SER A 32 17.96 -0.33 -9.07
CA SER A 32 18.32 -0.14 -10.48
C SER A 32 18.18 -1.42 -11.31
N GLU A 33 18.48 -2.58 -10.71
CA GLU A 33 18.38 -3.90 -11.36
C GLU A 33 16.95 -4.39 -11.54
N LYS A 34 15.97 -3.76 -10.89
CA LYS A 34 14.57 -4.23 -10.88
C LYS A 34 13.72 -3.68 -12.01
N ASN A 35 14.28 -2.87 -12.92
CA ASN A 35 13.57 -2.24 -14.04
C ASN A 35 12.26 -1.55 -13.64
N LEU A 36 12.21 -0.94 -12.44
CA LEU A 36 11.03 -0.25 -11.93
C LEU A 36 10.97 1.16 -12.54
N VAL A 37 10.00 1.40 -13.41
CA VAL A 37 9.92 2.62 -14.24
C VAL A 37 9.04 3.67 -13.57
N THR A 38 7.95 3.23 -12.92
CA THR A 38 6.95 4.08 -12.31
C THR A 38 6.96 3.99 -10.78
N PRO A 39 6.46 5.03 -10.07
CA PRO A 39 6.20 4.94 -8.64
C PRO A 39 5.25 3.78 -8.27
N GLY A 40 4.33 3.43 -9.18
CA GLY A 40 3.42 2.29 -9.03
C GLY A 40 4.18 0.96 -8.98
N ASP A 41 5.12 0.75 -9.92
CA ASP A 41 5.93 -0.46 -9.99
C ASP A 41 6.70 -0.68 -8.69
N TYR A 42 7.29 0.39 -8.15
CA TYR A 42 7.98 0.33 -6.86
C TYR A 42 7.03 -0.03 -5.72
N ARG A 43 5.85 0.59 -5.67
CA ARG A 43 4.88 0.28 -4.61
C ARG A 43 4.45 -1.18 -4.66
N PHE A 44 4.11 -1.67 -5.85
CA PHE A 44 3.70 -3.04 -6.07
C PHE A 44 4.81 -4.04 -5.69
N ALA A 45 6.06 -3.77 -6.11
CA ALA A 45 7.20 -4.62 -5.75
C ALA A 45 7.48 -4.66 -4.24
N VAL A 46 7.30 -3.54 -3.54
CA VAL A 46 7.43 -3.47 -2.08
C VAL A 46 6.29 -4.22 -1.40
N GLN A 47 5.04 -4.03 -1.82
CA GLN A 47 3.88 -4.72 -1.26
C GLN A 47 3.98 -6.24 -1.41
N ASN A 48 4.36 -6.75 -2.60
CA ASN A 48 4.64 -8.18 -2.80
C ASN A 48 5.69 -8.71 -1.82
N ARG A 49 6.80 -7.98 -1.67
CA ARG A 49 7.86 -8.40 -0.75
C ARG A 49 7.41 -8.37 0.71
N VAL A 50 6.52 -7.46 1.05
CA VAL A 50 5.92 -7.38 2.39
C VAL A 50 4.97 -8.56 2.62
N TYR A 51 4.16 -8.96 1.64
CA TYR A 51 3.34 -10.18 1.74
C TYR A 51 4.20 -11.40 2.04
N GLU A 52 5.24 -11.65 1.24
CA GLU A 52 6.17 -12.77 1.46
C GLU A 52 6.83 -12.72 2.85
N LYS A 53 7.28 -11.53 3.28
CA LYS A 53 7.92 -11.38 4.59
C LYS A 53 6.95 -11.54 5.74
N ALA A 54 5.73 -11.05 5.59
CA ALA A 54 4.69 -11.23 6.60
C ALA A 54 4.30 -12.70 6.73
N ASP A 55 4.26 -13.44 5.62
CA ASP A 55 4.01 -14.88 5.63
C ASP A 55 5.08 -15.63 6.43
N GLU A 56 6.36 -15.25 6.32
CA GLU A 56 7.44 -15.84 7.12
C GLU A 56 7.37 -15.44 8.61
N LEU A 57 7.05 -14.18 8.89
CA LEU A 57 7.29 -13.56 10.19
C LEU A 57 6.08 -13.53 11.12
N LEU A 58 4.86 -13.61 10.58
CA LEU A 58 3.64 -13.62 11.39
C LEU A 58 3.42 -14.98 12.03
N ARG A 59 2.82 -14.97 13.23
CA ARG A 59 2.31 -16.19 13.85
C ARG A 59 0.98 -16.58 13.19
N ARG A 60 0.51 -17.78 13.51
CA ARG A 60 -0.87 -18.17 13.25
C ARG A 60 -1.84 -17.17 13.89
N ASP A 61 -2.86 -16.79 13.14
CA ASP A 61 -3.82 -15.71 13.40
C ASP A 61 -3.20 -14.30 13.43
N GLY A 62 -1.95 -14.17 12.98
CA GLY A 62 -1.25 -12.88 12.86
C GLY A 62 -1.78 -12.06 11.69
N VAL A 63 -1.65 -10.74 11.78
CA VAL A 63 -2.27 -9.79 10.85
C VAL A 63 -1.22 -9.00 10.06
N LEU A 64 -1.39 -8.94 8.74
CA LEU A 64 -0.73 -7.96 7.88
C LEU A 64 -1.72 -6.83 7.54
N GLN A 65 -1.32 -5.58 7.75
CA GLN A 65 -2.05 -4.41 7.28
C GLN A 65 -1.19 -3.66 6.26
N ILE A 66 -1.71 -3.43 5.05
CA ILE A 66 -1.10 -2.54 4.05
C ILE A 66 -1.91 -1.26 4.00
N VAL A 67 -1.26 -0.13 4.26
CA VAL A 67 -1.85 1.20 4.16
C VAL A 67 -1.25 1.93 2.96
N ASP A 68 -2.10 2.37 2.04
CA ASP A 68 -1.71 3.12 0.84
C ASP A 68 -2.62 4.35 0.64
N ARG A 69 -2.16 5.29 -0.17
CA ARG A 69 -2.95 6.42 -0.67
C ARG A 69 -3.42 6.11 -2.09
N CYS A 70 -4.73 5.96 -2.24
CA CYS A 70 -5.37 5.59 -3.50
C CYS A 70 -6.65 6.40 -3.72
N GLU A 71 -7.26 6.22 -4.89
CA GLU A 71 -8.63 6.66 -5.15
C GLU A 71 -9.58 6.07 -4.09
N THR A 72 -10.53 6.88 -3.64
CA THR A 72 -11.56 6.46 -2.69
C THR A 72 -12.38 5.30 -3.27
N PRO A 73 -12.43 4.14 -2.60
CA PRO A 73 -13.18 2.97 -3.06
C PRO A 73 -14.66 3.10 -2.67
N ASN A 74 -15.33 4.13 -3.20
CA ASN A 74 -16.75 4.43 -2.94
C ASN A 74 -17.72 3.65 -3.84
N LYS A 75 -17.21 2.97 -4.87
CA LYS A 75 -17.95 2.06 -5.75
C LYS A 75 -17.48 0.64 -5.49
N ASP A 76 -18.41 -0.30 -5.50
CA ASP A 76 -18.12 -1.72 -5.30
C ASP A 76 -17.10 -2.24 -6.31
N GLU A 77 -17.18 -1.83 -7.58
CA GLU A 77 -16.22 -2.20 -8.64
C GLU A 77 -14.77 -1.78 -8.30
N ILE A 78 -14.59 -0.58 -7.75
CA ILE A 78 -13.25 -0.07 -7.36
C ILE A 78 -12.76 -0.82 -6.13
N ARG A 79 -13.63 -1.03 -5.14
CA ARG A 79 -13.34 -1.78 -3.93
C ARG A 79 -12.92 -3.22 -4.24
N ASP A 80 -13.66 -3.89 -5.13
CA ASP A 80 -13.39 -5.26 -5.55
C ASP A 80 -12.09 -5.35 -6.34
N SER A 81 -11.80 -4.39 -7.22
CA SER A 81 -10.53 -4.30 -7.93
C SER A 81 -9.33 -4.19 -6.99
N PHE A 82 -9.42 -3.37 -5.92
CA PHE A 82 -8.38 -3.31 -4.90
C PHE A 82 -8.23 -4.64 -4.15
N LEU A 83 -9.34 -5.24 -3.72
CA LEU A 83 -9.30 -6.53 -3.02
C LEU A 83 -8.71 -7.64 -3.90
N GLU A 84 -9.08 -7.71 -5.18
CA GLU A 84 -8.52 -8.65 -6.16
C GLU A 84 -7.03 -8.43 -6.34
N SER A 85 -6.59 -7.18 -6.57
CA SER A 85 -5.17 -6.86 -6.67
C SER A 85 -4.38 -7.31 -5.44
N HIS A 86 -4.91 -7.10 -4.22
CA HIS A 86 -4.26 -7.57 -3.01
C HIS A 86 -4.29 -9.10 -2.84
N ARG A 87 -5.34 -9.77 -3.31
CA ARG A 87 -5.42 -11.25 -3.32
C ARG A 87 -4.38 -11.83 -4.27
N ASP A 88 -4.18 -11.23 -5.43
CA ASP A 88 -3.15 -11.64 -6.39
C ASP A 88 -1.75 -11.52 -5.77
N GLN A 89 -1.47 -10.42 -5.08
CA GLN A 89 -0.20 -10.23 -4.37
C GLN A 89 0.00 -11.24 -3.24
N ALA A 90 -1.09 -11.60 -2.53
CA ALA A 90 -1.06 -12.59 -1.47
C ALA A 90 -1.04 -14.05 -1.99
N SER A 91 -1.33 -14.30 -3.26
CA SER A 91 -1.56 -15.64 -3.83
C SER A 91 -0.38 -16.61 -3.71
N VAL A 92 0.84 -16.08 -3.56
CA VAL A 92 2.08 -16.85 -3.36
C VAL A 92 2.40 -17.12 -1.88
N THR A 93 1.50 -16.75 -0.97
CA THR A 93 1.65 -16.84 0.49
C THR A 93 0.46 -17.57 1.13
N SER A 94 0.53 -17.83 2.44
CA SER A 94 -0.63 -18.35 3.19
C SER A 94 -1.61 -17.28 3.65
N LEU A 95 -1.27 -15.99 3.48
CA LEU A 95 -2.09 -14.87 3.94
C LEU A 95 -3.40 -14.77 3.17
N LEU A 96 -4.51 -14.59 3.90
CA LEU A 96 -5.84 -14.42 3.34
C LEU A 96 -6.27 -12.96 3.45
N VAL A 97 -6.57 -12.31 2.33
CA VAL A 97 -7.12 -10.93 2.32
C VAL A 97 -8.56 -10.95 2.81
N THR A 98 -8.84 -10.25 3.90
CA THR A 98 -10.13 -10.32 4.62
C THR A 98 -10.98 -9.07 4.45
N SER A 99 -10.38 -7.89 4.55
CA SER A 99 -11.11 -6.62 4.58
C SER A 99 -10.32 -5.49 3.96
N LEU A 100 -11.08 -4.49 3.51
CA LEU A 100 -10.60 -3.22 3.00
C LEU A 100 -11.43 -2.13 3.67
N GLU A 101 -10.73 -1.30 4.46
CA GLU A 101 -11.26 -0.10 5.08
C GLU A 101 -10.66 1.12 4.40
N TYR A 102 -11.33 2.27 4.48
CA TYR A 102 -10.78 3.51 3.95
C TYR A 102 -11.12 4.72 4.82
N LEU A 103 -10.25 5.72 4.77
CA LEU A 103 -10.42 7.02 5.38
C LEU A 103 -10.23 8.10 4.32
N GLU A 104 -11.32 8.77 3.96
CA GLU A 104 -11.30 9.91 3.04
C GLU A 104 -10.51 11.09 3.60
N TYR A 105 -9.84 11.82 2.72
CA TYR A 105 -9.11 13.01 3.11
C TYR A 105 -10.06 14.15 3.45
N ASP A 106 -9.84 14.77 4.62
CA ASP A 106 -10.46 16.04 4.91
C ASP A 106 -9.77 17.14 4.08
N THR A 107 -10.50 17.63 3.07
CA THR A 107 -10.05 18.70 2.18
C THR A 107 -10.46 20.09 2.70
N ASN A 108 -11.27 20.15 3.76
CA ASN A 108 -11.81 21.37 4.38
C ASN A 108 -11.01 21.79 5.62
N ILE A 109 -9.69 21.65 5.55
CA ILE A 109 -8.78 22.11 6.61
C ILE A 109 -8.50 23.61 6.48
N GLU A 110 -8.89 24.39 7.51
CA GLU A 110 -8.59 25.83 7.60
C GLU A 110 -7.11 26.10 7.92
N ASN A 111 -6.46 25.22 8.68
CA ASN A 111 -5.08 25.37 9.16
C ASN A 111 -4.20 24.16 8.80
N GLY A 112 -4.06 23.86 7.50
CA GLY A 112 -3.18 22.78 7.05
C GLY A 112 -2.85 22.83 5.56
N ALA A 113 -1.88 22.02 5.14
CA ALA A 113 -1.51 21.89 3.73
C ALA A 113 -2.48 20.93 3.03
N LYS A 114 -3.27 21.46 2.07
CA LYS A 114 -4.18 20.64 1.27
C LYS A 114 -3.39 19.66 0.41
N MET A 115 -3.68 18.37 0.59
CA MET A 115 -3.13 17.30 -0.22
C MET A 115 -3.89 17.20 -1.54
N ASN A 116 -3.31 17.72 -2.61
CA ASN A 116 -3.85 17.61 -3.96
C ASN A 116 -3.08 16.58 -4.79
N VAL A 117 -3.74 15.97 -5.77
CA VAL A 117 -3.08 15.17 -6.80
C VAL A 117 -2.16 16.10 -7.59
N SER A 118 -0.84 15.86 -7.51
CA SER A 118 0.13 16.58 -8.35
C SER A 118 0.20 15.90 -9.71
N THR A 119 -0.23 16.61 -10.75
CA THR A 119 -0.17 16.12 -12.13
C THR A 119 1.10 16.56 -12.85
N GLY A 120 2.06 17.16 -12.12
CA GLY A 120 3.24 17.80 -12.71
C GLY A 120 2.90 19.02 -13.57
N ASN A 121 3.87 19.49 -14.36
CA ASN A 121 3.73 20.73 -15.15
C ASN A 121 3.03 20.55 -16.51
N GLN A 122 2.61 19.33 -16.88
CA GLN A 122 2.26 19.00 -18.27
C GLN A 122 0.87 18.41 -18.49
N ILE A 123 0.06 18.23 -17.45
CA ILE A 123 -1.27 17.63 -17.61
C ILE A 123 -2.33 18.65 -17.21
N THR A 124 -3.02 19.18 -18.22
CA THR A 124 -4.30 19.87 -18.05
C THR A 124 -5.31 18.84 -17.57
N ILE A 125 -5.75 18.96 -16.32
CA ILE A 125 -6.75 18.07 -15.72
C ILE A 125 -8.09 18.39 -16.40
N THR A 126 -8.44 17.63 -17.43
CA THR A 126 -9.76 17.70 -18.09
C THR A 126 -10.83 16.89 -17.38
N ASP A 127 -10.43 15.96 -16.52
CA ASP A 127 -11.32 15.08 -15.76
C ASP A 127 -11.38 15.44 -14.28
N LYS A 128 -12.55 15.20 -13.66
CA LYS A 128 -12.76 15.41 -12.23
C LYS A 128 -11.74 14.56 -11.45
N ILE A 129 -10.85 15.21 -10.70
CA ILE A 129 -9.85 14.50 -9.88
C ILE A 129 -10.62 13.58 -8.92
N PRO A 130 -10.32 12.26 -8.90
CA PRO A 130 -10.99 11.36 -7.98
C PRO A 130 -10.69 11.78 -6.53
N ASN A 131 -11.66 11.55 -5.64
CA ASN A 131 -11.42 11.71 -4.22
C ASN A 131 -10.33 10.72 -3.79
N MET A 132 -9.47 11.16 -2.87
CA MET A 132 -8.36 10.36 -2.38
C MET A 132 -8.63 9.94 -0.94
N SER A 133 -8.24 8.71 -0.63
CA SER A 133 -8.35 8.14 0.72
C SER A 133 -7.06 7.45 1.12
N PHE A 134 -6.87 7.29 2.42
CA PHE A 134 -6.05 6.18 2.92
C PHE A 134 -6.89 4.91 2.79
N ILE A 135 -6.37 3.91 2.10
CA ILE A 135 -6.92 2.56 2.10
C ILE A 135 -6.12 1.71 3.08
N SER A 136 -6.80 0.82 3.78
CA SER A 136 -6.24 -0.13 4.72
C SER A 136 -6.72 -1.52 4.35
N VAL A 137 -5.84 -2.32 3.77
CA VAL A 137 -6.14 -3.71 3.42
C VAL A 137 -5.56 -4.63 4.49
N ILE A 138 -6.39 -5.54 5.00
CA ILE A 138 -6.04 -6.45 6.08
C ILE A 138 -6.00 -7.88 5.56
N SER A 139 -4.90 -8.56 5.85
CA SER A 139 -4.69 -9.98 5.58
C SER A 139 -4.36 -10.74 6.85
N VAL A 140 -4.87 -11.96 6.99
CA VAL A 140 -4.69 -12.81 8.17
C VAL A 140 -3.95 -14.07 7.80
N LYS A 141 -2.98 -14.47 8.63
CA LYS A 141 -2.26 -15.74 8.50
C LYS A 141 -3.04 -16.86 9.21
N PRO A 142 -3.49 -17.91 8.49
CA PRO A 142 -4.27 -18.99 9.09
C PRO A 142 -3.49 -19.92 10.02
#